data_AF-A0A7C5LMA6-F1
#
_entry.id   AF-A0A7C5LMA6-F1
#
_cell.length_a   1.000
_cell.length_b   1.000
_cell.length_c   1.000
_cell.angle_alpha   90.00
_cell.angle_beta   90.00
_cell.angle_gamma   90.00
#
_symmetry.space_group_name_H-M   'P 1'
#
loop_
_entity.id
_entity.type
_entity.pdbx_description
1 polymer ?
#
loop_
_entity_poly.entity_id
_entity_poly.type
_entity_poly.pdbx_seq_one_letter_code
_entity_poly.pdbx_strand_id
1 'polypeptide(L)'
;MEVMMRIVLLVVCMVWVVGCATKEKAPTVVPAKEAVPSSEMVPTADEAIGKEVRYRLATQCPEDAMTIAIMVNDGVVTLRGSVLSQTSAWRAQAAAAAVPGVKTVRNELLVRRR
;
A
#
# COMPACT_ATOMS: atom_id res chain seq x y z
N MET A 1 25.14 -29.05 -23.34
CA MET A 1 25.44 -28.69 -21.92
C MET A 1 24.94 -27.29 -21.53
N GLU A 2 24.57 -26.42 -22.49
CA GLU A 2 23.95 -25.10 -22.24
C GLU A 2 22.45 -25.11 -21.82
N VAL A 3 21.75 -26.24 -21.99
CA VAL A 3 20.30 -26.36 -21.68
C VAL A 3 20.04 -26.63 -20.18
N MET A 4 21.03 -27.16 -19.47
CA MET A 4 20.91 -27.51 -18.05
C MET A 4 20.93 -26.27 -17.13
N MET A 5 21.57 -25.18 -17.56
CA MET A 5 21.68 -23.94 -16.77
C MET A 5 20.40 -23.08 -16.81
N ARG A 6 19.52 -23.27 -17.81
CA ARG A 6 18.24 -22.54 -17.94
C ARG A 6 17.10 -23.18 -17.14
N ILE A 7 17.17 -24.50 -16.90
CA ILE A 7 16.17 -25.24 -16.12
C ILE A 7 16.36 -25.03 -14.61
N VAL A 8 17.61 -24.87 -14.16
CA VAL A 8 17.93 -24.47 -12.77
C VAL A 8 17.36 -23.08 -12.45
N LEU A 9 17.27 -22.18 -13.43
CA LEU A 9 16.66 -20.85 -13.26
C LEU A 9 15.11 -20.90 -13.16
N LEU A 10 14.47 -21.97 -13.64
CA LEU A 10 13.01 -22.14 -13.55
C LEU A 10 12.57 -22.99 -12.34
N VAL A 11 13.44 -23.85 -11.79
CA VAL A 11 13.15 -24.66 -10.60
C VAL A 11 13.46 -23.92 -9.29
N VAL A 12 14.30 -22.88 -9.31
CA VAL A 12 14.46 -21.92 -8.19
C VAL A 12 13.18 -21.07 -7.97
N CYS A 13 12.21 -21.13 -8.87
CA CYS A 13 10.94 -20.42 -8.80
C CYS A 13 9.83 -21.17 -8.02
N MET A 14 10.02 -22.43 -7.60
CA MET A 14 8.90 -23.26 -7.10
C MET A 14 8.99 -23.86 -5.70
N VAL A 15 10.08 -23.69 -4.93
CA VAL A 15 10.18 -24.32 -3.59
C VAL A 15 10.89 -23.44 -2.57
N TRP A 16 10.23 -22.39 -2.07
CA TRP A 16 10.36 -21.89 -0.68
C TRP A 16 9.01 -21.35 -0.19
N VAL A 17 7.94 -22.07 -0.55
CA VAL A 17 6.62 -22.00 0.10
C VAL A 17 6.56 -23.13 1.12
N VAL A 18 7.22 -22.98 2.28
CA VAL A 18 6.82 -23.62 3.55
C VAL A 18 7.42 -22.79 4.69
N GLY A 19 6.55 -22.03 5.35
CA GLY A 19 6.87 -21.28 6.57
C GLY A 19 5.58 -20.90 7.28
N CYS A 20 4.93 -21.90 7.89
CA CYS A 20 3.82 -21.69 8.82
C CYS A 20 4.33 -21.22 10.19
N ALA A 21 3.52 -20.37 10.83
CA ALA A 21 3.42 -20.11 12.28
C ALA A 21 4.52 -19.26 12.96
N THR A 22 4.26 -17.97 13.16
CA THR A 22 3.86 -17.36 14.47
C THR A 22 3.86 -15.82 14.40
N LYS A 23 2.69 -15.24 14.69
CA LYS A 23 2.43 -14.15 15.65
C LYS A 23 3.56 -13.13 16.05
N GLU A 24 3.13 -11.85 16.03
CA GLU A 24 3.50 -10.66 16.87
C GLU A 24 4.71 -9.78 16.50
N LYS A 25 4.44 -8.62 15.88
CA LYS A 25 5.20 -7.38 16.17
C LYS A 25 4.38 -6.12 15.93
N ALA A 26 3.99 -5.49 17.04
CA ALA A 26 3.41 -4.16 17.09
C ALA A 26 4.44 -3.06 16.75
N PRO A 27 4.00 -1.91 16.22
CA PRO A 27 4.62 -0.64 16.52
C PRO A 27 3.68 0.18 17.42
N THR A 28 3.87 0.06 18.71
CA THR A 28 3.41 1.04 19.70
C THR A 28 4.40 2.20 19.76
N VAL A 29 4.16 3.28 19.02
CA VAL A 29 4.52 4.65 19.43
C VAL A 29 3.61 5.63 18.68
N VAL A 30 2.55 6.14 19.33
CA VAL A 30 2.31 7.58 19.52
C VAL A 30 1.26 7.75 20.63
N PRO A 31 1.57 8.49 21.71
CA PRO A 31 0.65 8.70 22.82
C PRO A 31 -0.42 9.74 22.48
N ALA A 32 -1.63 9.42 22.92
CA ALA A 32 -2.80 10.25 23.21
C ALA A 32 -2.70 11.76 22.91
N LYS A 33 -3.57 12.25 22.02
CA LYS A 33 -4.81 13.01 22.35
C LYS A 33 -5.45 13.50 21.03
N GLU A 34 -6.79 13.41 20.96
CA GLU A 34 -7.69 14.00 19.96
C GLU A 34 -8.33 13.06 18.92
N ALA A 35 -9.44 12.47 19.39
CA ALA A 35 -10.70 12.16 18.70
C ALA A 35 -10.66 11.71 17.23
N VAL A 36 -10.79 10.40 17.02
CA VAL A 36 -11.52 9.88 15.85
C VAL A 36 -12.64 8.96 16.38
N PRO A 37 -13.91 9.25 16.06
CA PRO A 37 -15.05 8.52 16.60
C PRO A 37 -15.15 7.13 15.97
N SER A 38 -15.53 6.18 16.83
CA SER A 38 -16.24 4.92 16.56
C SER A 38 -16.04 4.27 15.19
N SER A 39 -15.19 3.25 15.15
CA SER A 39 -15.71 1.87 15.24
C SER A 39 -14.51 0.91 15.31
N GLU A 40 -14.34 0.26 16.46
CA GLU A 40 -13.43 -0.88 16.55
C GLU A 40 -14.10 -2.13 15.98
N MET A 41 -13.30 -3.03 15.37
CA MET A 41 -13.36 -4.51 15.45
C MET A 41 -13.16 -5.22 14.08
N VAL A 42 -12.32 -6.27 14.10
CA VAL A 42 -11.77 -7.09 12.98
C VAL A 42 -10.56 -6.42 12.30
N PRO A 43 -9.50 -7.13 11.82
CA PRO A 43 -8.64 -6.59 10.76
C PRO A 43 -9.57 -6.26 9.59
N THR A 44 -10.08 -5.04 9.59
CA THR A 44 -11.13 -4.62 8.68
C THR A 44 -10.55 -4.70 7.28
N ALA A 45 -11.38 -5.07 6.30
CA ALA A 45 -10.97 -5.11 4.90
C ALA A 45 -10.26 -3.80 4.50
N ASP A 46 -10.67 -2.68 5.10
CA ASP A 46 -10.06 -1.36 4.95
C ASP A 46 -8.60 -1.28 5.42
N GLU A 47 -8.23 -1.95 6.52
CA GLU A 47 -6.83 -2.00 6.98
C GLU A 47 -5.96 -2.77 5.96
N ALA A 48 -6.48 -3.88 5.43
CA ALA A 48 -5.78 -4.66 4.41
C ALA A 48 -5.62 -3.86 3.11
N ILE A 49 -6.68 -3.18 2.66
CA ILE A 49 -6.64 -2.26 1.51
C ILE A 49 -5.62 -1.16 1.76
N GLY A 50 -5.65 -0.51 2.94
CA GLY A 50 -4.71 0.57 3.28
C GLY A 50 -3.26 0.13 3.25
N LYS A 51 -2.95 -1.08 3.75
CA LYS A 51 -1.60 -1.68 3.69
C LYS A 51 -1.17 -1.95 2.25
N GLU A 52 -2.05 -2.55 1.44
CA GLU A 52 -1.74 -2.87 0.04
C GLU A 52 -1.55 -1.60 -0.80
N VAL A 53 -2.41 -0.59 -0.64
CA VAL A 53 -2.28 0.72 -1.29
C VAL A 53 -0.95 1.36 -0.92
N ARG A 54 -0.58 1.35 0.38
CA ARG A 54 0.69 1.91 0.85
C ARG A 54 1.89 1.17 0.25
N TYR A 55 1.85 -0.16 0.20
CA TYR A 55 2.91 -0.97 -0.38
C TYR A 55 3.12 -0.66 -1.87
N ARG A 56 2.02 -0.58 -2.64
CA ARG A 56 2.09 -0.24 -4.07
C ARG A 56 2.61 1.17 -4.32
N LEU A 57 2.15 2.16 -3.54
CA LEU A 57 2.64 3.53 -3.63
C LEU A 57 4.14 3.60 -3.34
N ALA A 58 4.61 2.91 -2.30
CA ALA A 58 6.05 2.84 -1.98
C ALA A 58 6.88 2.20 -3.10
N THR A 59 6.29 1.26 -3.85
CA THR A 59 7.00 0.55 -4.93
C THR A 59 7.03 1.36 -6.23
N GLN A 60 5.93 2.04 -6.56
CA GLN A 60 5.80 2.77 -7.83
C GLN A 60 6.27 4.23 -7.74
N CYS A 61 6.10 4.87 -6.58
CA CYS A 61 6.39 6.29 -6.34
C CYS A 61 6.97 6.48 -4.92
N PRO A 62 8.19 5.98 -4.64
CA PRO A 62 8.78 6.02 -3.31
C PRO A 62 8.96 7.44 -2.76
N GLU A 63 9.23 8.41 -3.65
CA GLU A 63 9.43 9.83 -3.33
C GLU A 63 8.15 10.51 -2.83
N ASP A 64 6.99 10.13 -3.36
CA ASP A 64 5.70 10.69 -2.98
C ASP A 64 5.07 9.90 -1.81
N ALA A 65 5.37 8.60 -1.68
CA ALA A 65 4.75 7.70 -0.71
C ALA A 65 4.90 8.16 0.76
N MET A 66 5.98 8.85 1.10
CA MET A 66 6.20 9.39 2.46
C MET A 66 5.36 10.65 2.75
N THR A 67 4.99 11.41 1.71
CA THR A 67 4.25 12.67 1.85
C THR A 67 2.74 12.48 1.69
N ILE A 68 2.31 11.31 1.17
CA ILE A 68 0.90 10.98 0.95
C ILE A 68 0.32 10.31 2.20
N ALA A 69 -0.68 10.95 2.80
CA ALA A 69 -1.58 10.37 3.77
C ALA A 69 -2.65 9.54 3.04
N ILE A 70 -2.89 8.32 3.54
CA ILE A 70 -3.87 7.37 2.99
C ILE A 70 -4.92 7.13 4.06
N MET A 71 -6.18 7.36 3.73
CA MET A 71 -7.33 7.01 4.57
C MET A 71 -8.23 6.06 3.79
N VAL A 72 -8.70 5.00 4.43
CA VAL A 72 -9.62 4.04 3.82
C VAL A 72 -10.84 3.93 4.69
N ASN A 73 -12.02 4.03 4.09
CA ASN A 73 -13.29 3.88 4.78
C ASN A 73 -14.28 3.16 3.86
N ASP A 74 -14.68 1.94 4.23
CA ASP A 74 -15.61 1.09 3.47
C ASP A 74 -15.22 0.91 1.99
N GLY A 75 -13.92 0.71 1.73
CA GLY A 75 -13.35 0.59 0.37
C GLY A 75 -13.25 1.91 -0.40
N VAL A 76 -13.55 3.06 0.22
CA VAL A 76 -13.25 4.39 -0.32
C VAL A 76 -11.87 4.82 0.14
N VAL A 77 -10.94 4.92 -0.80
CA VAL A 77 -9.56 5.34 -0.53
C VAL A 77 -9.44 6.84 -0.78
N THR A 78 -8.95 7.58 0.21
CA THR A 78 -8.66 9.01 0.08
C THR A 78 -7.15 9.21 0.17
N LEU A 79 -6.59 9.81 -0.88
CA LEU A 79 -5.17 10.17 -0.98
C LEU A 79 -5.04 11.67 -0.74
N ARG A 80 -4.34 12.05 0.32
CA ARG A 80 -4.08 13.45 0.69
C ARG A 80 -2.59 13.72 0.80
N GLY A 81 -2.16 14.92 0.45
CA GLY A 81 -0.76 15.31 0.60
C GLY A 81 -0.26 16.15 -0.56
N SER A 82 1.05 16.12 -0.77
CA SER A 82 1.69 16.81 -1.88
C SER A 82 2.49 15.83 -2.72
N VAL A 83 2.48 16.05 -4.04
CA VAL A 83 3.29 15.31 -5.00
C VAL A 83 4.12 16.25 -5.85
N LEU A 84 5.21 15.73 -6.41
CA LEU A 84 6.15 16.51 -7.22
C LEU A 84 5.63 16.84 -8.63
N SER A 85 4.69 16.04 -9.15
CA SER A 85 4.20 16.18 -10.53
C SER A 85 2.77 15.66 -10.69
N GLN A 86 2.06 16.18 -11.71
CA GLN A 86 0.71 15.73 -12.05
C GLN A 86 0.69 14.23 -12.43
N THR A 87 1.73 13.77 -13.11
CA THR A 87 1.92 12.35 -13.45
C THR A 87 2.00 11.47 -12.21
N SER A 88 2.70 11.92 -11.15
CA SER A 88 2.75 11.22 -9.86
C SER A 88 1.38 11.14 -9.21
N ALA A 89 0.59 12.22 -9.21
CA ALA A 89 -0.79 12.19 -8.69
C ALA A 89 -1.65 11.17 -9.43
N TRP A 90 -1.53 11.10 -10.76
CA TRP A 90 -2.26 10.13 -11.58
C TRP A 90 -1.82 8.70 -11.32
N ARG A 91 -0.50 8.47 -11.22
CA ARG A 91 0.05 7.15 -10.87
C ARG A 91 -0.41 6.70 -9.49
N ALA A 92 -0.38 7.59 -8.50
CA ALA A 92 -0.84 7.31 -7.15
C ALA A 92 -2.32 6.91 -7.13
N GLN A 93 -3.16 7.65 -7.86
CA GLN A 93 -4.58 7.32 -8.00
C GLN A 93 -4.80 5.98 -8.69
N ALA A 94 -4.09 5.72 -9.80
CA ALA A 94 -4.20 4.46 -10.54
C ALA A 94 -3.71 3.27 -9.71
N ALA A 95 -2.61 3.44 -8.96
CA ALA A 95 -2.07 2.43 -8.06
C ALA A 95 -3.07 2.07 -6.96
N ALA A 96 -3.72 3.07 -6.37
CA ALA A 96 -4.77 2.86 -5.38
C ALA A 96 -6.01 2.18 -5.99
N ALA A 97 -6.44 2.59 -7.18
CA ALA A 97 -7.60 2.01 -7.86
C ALA A 97 -7.37 0.55 -8.30
N ALA A 98 -6.11 0.17 -8.55
CA ALA A 98 -5.73 -1.20 -8.91
C ALA A 98 -5.75 -2.18 -7.72
N VAL A 99 -6.00 -1.71 -6.50
CA VAL A 99 -6.08 -2.58 -5.31
C VAL A 99 -7.44 -3.26 -5.26
N PRO A 100 -7.49 -4.59 -5.10
CA PRO A 100 -8.75 -5.32 -4.98
C PRO A 100 -9.53 -4.86 -3.73
N GLY A 101 -10.83 -4.61 -3.89
CA GLY A 101 -11.70 -4.11 -2.82
C GLY A 101 -11.85 -2.59 -2.78
N VAL A 102 -11.10 -1.84 -3.59
CA VAL A 102 -11.29 -0.40 -3.73
C VAL A 102 -12.51 -0.12 -4.59
N LYS A 103 -13.49 0.58 -4.00
CA LYS A 103 -14.72 1.01 -4.70
C LYS A 103 -14.52 2.35 -5.39
N THR A 104 -13.80 3.26 -4.73
CA THR A 104 -13.60 4.63 -5.21
C THR A 104 -12.31 5.20 -4.65
N VAL A 105 -11.61 6.00 -5.46
CA VAL A 105 -10.42 6.73 -5.04
C VAL A 105 -10.69 8.23 -5.10
N ARG A 106 -10.62 8.89 -3.94
CA ARG A 106 -10.62 10.35 -3.82
C ARG A 106 -9.18 10.85 -3.87
N ASN A 107 -8.87 11.59 -4.93
CA ASN A 107 -7.57 12.20 -5.11
C ASN A 107 -7.61 13.66 -4.62
N GLU A 108 -7.02 13.91 -3.47
CA GLU A 108 -6.88 15.22 -2.84
C GLU A 108 -5.38 15.60 -2.75
N LEU A 109 -4.59 15.17 -3.73
CA LEU A 109 -3.16 15.46 -3.83
C LEU A 109 -2.91 16.84 -4.46
N LEU A 110 -2.07 17.63 -3.81
CA LEU A 110 -1.62 18.93 -4.31
C LEU A 110 -0.30 18.79 -5.06
N VAL A 111 -0.25 19.21 -6.32
CA VAL A 111 0.99 19.20 -7.09
C VAL A 111 1.81 20.43 -6.72
N ARG A 112 2.95 20.22 -6.06
CA ARG A 112 3.93 21.28 -5.80
C ARG A 112 5.07 21.11 -6.80
N ARG A 113 5.04 21.90 -7.87
CA ARG A 113 6.22 22.05 -8.74
C ARG A 113 7.31 22.72 -7.89
N ARG A 114 8.44 22.03 -7.72
CA ARG A 114 9.66 22.68 -7.23
C ARG A 114 10.32 23.48 -8.34
#